data_AF-A0A8C1N024-F1
#
_entry.id   AF-A0A8C1N024-F1
#
_cell.length_a   1.000
_cell.length_b   1.000
_cell.length_c   1.000
_cell.angle_alpha   90.00
_cell.angle_beta   90.00
_cell.angle_gamma   90.00
#
_symmetry.space_group_name_H-M   'P 1'
#
loop_
_entity.id
_entity.type
_entity.pdbx_description
1 polymer ?
#
loop_
_entity_poly.entity_id
_entity_poly.type
_entity_poly.pdbx_seq_one_letter_code
_entity_poly.pdbx_strand_id
1 'polypeptide(L)'
;MYVTTFLRYVRLGGRCVCARMVQRRNLSGADAINALRPFYFAVHPDFFGRHPREREVNDNSLKRLNGYLENLQKPGARSPKPANLTFYVRDTKEKADSSGSLLASEFRSVTFTLQSKDVLSTVLDVLRSCSLSVEHMQDVLKDETEKSSTQQPGTAFYRPIKWDKTYYTFTGFRDPEQELEQARRVEPTLSLWLRNNESEATKKQNASLPRREELKRLKRELIQKLGLLDIRWQRKWGVAHKCSQLQSLGRLSTQSPEALHILRGNHENRIHEMTLDGLNFHCAQMFTQISFFSETGHVIVFTDQSGMNASGHVMLGTMDVHHQWTKLFERLPSYRSLFQQSDWLKERISHLLGGIQVIHIERMGPALPLEELYSTLNTFHKRLFPQRLSLHPRSMQGLTMSLENDRSTPCLHEMGHFIIPTMCDTLQLQNFLQSQAQEARRRMRRKDKLEAEEEDIISSCLQDLSLHSLSKEPSVLSSQMIPCCRRLMEERSPQMQGLHLYISHFYSVMQDGDLCIPWDWKG
;
A
#
# COMPACT_ATOMS: atom_id res chain seq x y z
N MET A 1 -4.68 13.74 14.33
CA MET A 1 -3.51 14.46 14.88
C MET A 1 -3.97 15.34 16.02
N TYR A 2 -3.32 15.24 17.19
CA TYR A 2 -3.64 16.04 18.36
C TYR A 2 -3.27 17.51 18.15
N VAL A 3 -4.18 18.41 18.52
CA VAL A 3 -3.97 19.87 18.53
C VAL A 3 -3.11 20.22 19.74
N THR A 4 -1.90 20.72 19.51
CA THR A 4 -1.08 21.34 20.56
C THR A 4 -1.53 22.79 20.77
N THR A 5 -2.10 23.08 21.94
CA THR A 5 -2.39 24.44 22.39
C THR A 5 -1.11 25.08 22.93
N PHE A 6 -0.54 26.06 22.22
CA PHE A 6 0.53 26.90 22.76
C PHE A 6 -0.06 28.05 23.58
N LEU A 7 0.00 27.94 24.90
CA LEU A 7 -0.18 29.08 25.81
C LEU A 7 1.16 29.81 25.95
N ARG A 8 1.31 30.96 25.28
CA ARG A 8 2.38 31.91 25.61
C ARG A 8 1.91 32.77 26.78
N TYR A 9 2.45 32.54 27.97
CA TYR A 9 2.32 33.44 29.10
C TYR A 9 3.33 34.58 28.97
N VAL A 10 2.87 35.80 28.73
CA VAL A 10 3.64 37.01 29.01
C VAL A 10 3.04 37.64 30.26
N ARG A 11 3.84 37.65 31.34
CA ARG A 11 3.48 38.28 32.62
C ARG A 11 3.88 39.75 32.57
N LEU A 12 2.90 40.64 32.50
CA LEU A 12 3.02 42.04 32.90
C LEU A 12 1.77 42.38 33.74
N GLY A 13 1.98 43.15 34.80
CA GLY A 13 1.16 43.17 36.01
C GLY A 13 -0.34 43.41 35.84
N GLY A 14 -1.11 42.66 36.63
CA GLY A 14 -2.37 43.08 37.28
C GLY A 14 -3.42 43.79 36.43
N ARG A 15 -4.08 43.05 35.51
CA ARG A 15 -5.53 43.12 35.17
C ARG A 15 -5.77 42.24 33.94
N CYS A 16 -6.57 41.18 34.09
CA CYS A 16 -6.93 40.29 33.00
C CYS A 16 -8.10 40.88 32.21
N VAL A 17 -7.81 41.51 31.07
CA VAL A 17 -8.83 41.86 30.06
C VAL A 17 -8.68 40.87 28.91
N CYS A 18 -9.69 40.01 28.73
CA CYS A 18 -9.73 39.05 27.64
C CYS A 18 -10.23 39.77 26.37
N ALA A 19 -9.32 40.29 25.56
CA ALA A 19 -9.67 40.76 24.22
C ALA A 19 -9.95 39.54 23.33
N ARG A 20 -11.23 39.27 23.03
CA ARG A 20 -11.62 38.33 21.96
C ARG A 20 -11.12 38.89 20.63
N MET A 21 -9.97 38.41 20.15
CA MET A 21 -9.64 38.52 18.74
C MET A 21 -10.54 37.54 17.98
N VAL A 22 -11.50 38.06 17.21
CA VAL A 22 -12.25 37.29 16.22
C VAL A 22 -11.26 36.93 15.10
N GLN A 23 -10.76 35.69 15.10
CA GLN A 23 -10.03 35.14 13.96
C GLN A 23 -11.04 34.85 12.84
N ARG A 24 -11.02 35.66 11.77
CA ARG A 24 -11.68 35.30 10.51
C ARG A 24 -11.11 33.96 10.02
N ARG A 25 -11.95 32.97 9.77
CA ARG A 25 -11.53 31.76 9.05
C ARG A 25 -11.13 32.14 7.62
N ASN A 26 -9.88 31.90 7.24
CA ASN A 26 -9.47 31.99 5.85
C ASN A 26 -10.10 30.82 5.08
N LEU A 27 -10.78 31.09 3.97
CA LEU A 27 -11.32 30.06 3.07
C LEU A 27 -10.22 29.08 2.66
N SER A 28 -10.51 27.77 2.75
CA SER A 28 -9.62 26.74 2.22
C SER A 28 -9.61 26.77 0.70
N GLY A 29 -8.54 26.28 0.06
CA GLY A 29 -8.47 26.22 -1.40
C GLY A 29 -9.57 25.37 -2.03
N ALA A 30 -10.04 24.34 -1.34
CA ALA A 30 -11.18 23.54 -1.76
C ALA A 30 -12.49 24.35 -1.74
N ASP A 31 -12.66 25.24 -0.77
CA ASP A 31 -13.86 26.09 -0.65
C ASP A 31 -13.85 27.17 -1.74
N ALA A 32 -12.68 27.72 -2.06
CA ALA A 32 -12.50 28.69 -3.15
C ALA A 32 -12.81 28.08 -4.53
N ILE A 33 -12.37 26.84 -4.79
CA ILE A 33 -12.67 26.13 -6.05
C ILE A 33 -14.16 25.81 -6.15
N ASN A 34 -14.79 25.38 -5.06
CA ASN A 34 -16.23 25.11 -5.03
C ASN A 34 -17.04 26.39 -5.25
N ALA A 35 -16.61 27.51 -4.67
CA ALA A 35 -17.24 28.81 -4.87
C ALA A 35 -17.12 29.31 -6.32
N LEU A 36 -15.99 29.06 -6.99
CA LEU A 36 -15.77 29.44 -8.39
C LEU A 36 -16.41 28.46 -9.40
N ARG A 37 -17.08 27.39 -8.95
CA ARG A 37 -17.68 26.40 -9.83
C ARG A 37 -18.62 27.00 -10.90
N PRO A 38 -19.52 27.96 -10.59
CA PRO A 38 -20.34 28.61 -11.62
C PRO A 38 -19.49 29.36 -12.67
N PHE A 39 -18.37 29.95 -12.25
CA PHE A 39 -17.42 30.61 -13.14
C PHE A 39 -16.72 29.60 -14.06
N TYR A 40 -16.17 28.50 -13.53
CA TYR A 40 -15.55 27.46 -14.35
C TYR A 40 -16.52 26.89 -15.39
N PHE A 41 -17.79 26.66 -15.02
CA PHE A 41 -18.81 26.23 -15.98
C PHE A 41 -19.07 27.22 -17.11
N ALA A 42 -18.83 28.52 -16.90
CA ALA A 42 -19.06 29.56 -17.88
C ALA A 42 -17.86 29.82 -18.80
N VAL A 43 -16.63 29.49 -18.37
CA VAL A 43 -15.39 29.79 -19.09
C VAL A 43 -14.56 28.56 -19.48
N HIS A 44 -14.99 27.33 -19.16
CA HIS A 44 -14.19 26.13 -19.39
C HIS A 44 -13.82 25.96 -20.88
N PRO A 45 -12.54 25.69 -21.23
CA PRO A 45 -12.07 25.60 -22.61
C PRO A 45 -12.84 24.60 -23.49
N ASP A 46 -13.35 23.52 -22.91
CA ASP A 46 -14.09 22.49 -23.65
C ASP A 46 -15.42 22.98 -24.24
N PHE A 47 -15.99 24.06 -23.71
CA PHE A 47 -17.20 24.66 -24.28
C PHE A 47 -16.92 25.55 -25.50
N PHE A 48 -15.65 25.84 -25.80
CA PHE A 48 -15.21 26.71 -26.91
C PHE A 48 -14.61 25.90 -28.07
N GLY A 49 -15.04 24.65 -28.27
CA GLY A 49 -14.51 23.77 -29.32
C GLY A 49 -14.65 24.33 -30.75
N ARG A 50 -15.62 25.22 -31.00
CA ARG A 50 -15.82 25.91 -32.29
C ARG A 50 -15.02 27.22 -32.42
N HIS A 51 -14.36 27.68 -31.36
CA HIS A 51 -13.71 28.99 -31.23
C HIS A 51 -12.28 28.83 -30.65
N PRO A 52 -11.28 28.46 -31.49
CA PRO A 52 -9.95 28.06 -31.02
C PRO A 52 -9.17 29.17 -30.31
N ARG A 53 -9.36 30.43 -30.72
CA ARG A 53 -8.65 31.58 -30.13
C ARG A 53 -9.16 31.88 -28.72
N GLU A 54 -10.47 31.86 -28.54
CA GLU A 54 -11.17 32.09 -27.29
C GLU A 54 -10.88 30.96 -26.30
N ARG A 55 -10.81 29.71 -26.79
CA ARG A 55 -10.38 28.54 -26.03
C ARG A 55 -8.97 28.71 -25.46
N GLU A 56 -8.02 29.15 -26.29
CA GLU A 56 -6.63 29.36 -25.87
C GLU A 56 -6.50 30.50 -24.87
N VAL A 57 -7.23 31.60 -25.07
CA VAL A 57 -7.25 32.73 -24.13
C VAL A 57 -7.83 32.30 -22.77
N ASN A 58 -8.92 31.53 -22.76
CA ASN A 58 -9.52 31.03 -21.52
C ASN A 58 -8.61 30.03 -20.80
N ASP A 59 -7.96 29.10 -21.52
CA ASP A 59 -7.04 28.13 -20.92
C ASP A 59 -5.83 28.83 -20.27
N ASN A 60 -5.22 29.79 -20.97
CA ASN A 60 -4.11 30.57 -20.46
C ASN A 60 -4.51 31.46 -19.27
N SER A 61 -5.69 32.09 -19.31
CA SER A 61 -6.20 32.91 -18.20
C SER A 61 -6.60 32.06 -16.99
N LEU A 62 -7.14 30.85 -17.17
CA LEU A 62 -7.46 29.92 -16.09
C LEU A 62 -6.20 29.43 -15.37
N LYS A 63 -5.14 29.09 -16.11
CA LYS A 63 -3.84 28.72 -15.55
C LYS A 63 -3.26 29.85 -14.69
N ARG A 64 -3.37 31.10 -15.17
CA ARG A 64 -2.91 32.29 -14.43
C ARG A 64 -3.76 32.58 -13.18
N LEU A 65 -5.08 32.39 -13.24
CA LEU A 65 -5.98 32.51 -12.08
C LEU A 65 -5.67 31.47 -11.00
N ASN A 66 -5.55 30.19 -11.39
CA ASN A 66 -5.26 29.10 -10.46
C ASN A 66 -3.88 29.30 -9.81
N GLY A 67 -2.86 29.68 -10.59
CA GLY A 67 -1.55 30.04 -10.06
C GLY A 67 -1.57 31.23 -9.10
N TYR A 68 -2.46 32.21 -9.32
CA TYR A 68 -2.65 33.34 -8.40
C TYR A 68 -3.29 32.89 -7.07
N LEU A 69 -4.32 32.04 -7.12
CA LEU A 69 -4.99 31.49 -5.93
C LEU A 69 -4.07 30.59 -5.10
N GLU A 70 -3.26 29.76 -5.75
CA GLU A 70 -2.26 28.92 -5.07
C GLU A 70 -1.19 29.75 -4.35
N ASN A 71 -0.77 30.87 -4.94
CA ASN A 71 0.20 31.77 -4.31
C ASN A 71 -0.37 32.51 -3.09
N LEU A 72 -1.67 32.80 -3.08
CA LEU A 72 -2.37 33.38 -1.92
C LEU A 72 -2.54 32.39 -0.77
N GLN A 73 -2.55 31.09 -1.04
CA GLN A 73 -2.75 30.03 -0.04
C GLN A 73 -1.46 29.54 0.62
N LYS A 74 -0.28 29.88 0.05
CA LYS A 74 1.02 29.47 0.59
C LYS A 74 1.45 30.38 1.76
N PRO A 75 1.67 29.86 2.98
CA PRO A 75 2.12 30.66 4.11
C PRO A 75 3.56 31.17 3.86
N GLY A 76 3.74 32.50 3.83
CA GLY A 76 5.04 33.16 3.72
C GLY A 76 5.41 33.72 2.33
N ALA A 77 4.52 33.68 1.33
CA ALA A 77 4.77 34.27 0.02
C ALA A 77 4.64 35.81 0.03
N ARG A 78 5.50 36.50 -0.73
CA ARG A 78 5.39 37.96 -0.97
C ARG A 78 4.08 38.26 -1.70
N SER A 79 3.41 39.37 -1.36
CA SER A 79 2.13 39.79 -1.95
C SER A 79 2.15 39.64 -3.48
N PRO A 80 1.20 38.91 -4.09
CA PRO A 80 1.25 38.62 -5.52
C PRO A 80 1.10 39.89 -6.35
N LYS A 81 1.84 39.97 -7.46
CA LYS A 81 1.76 41.11 -8.38
C LYS A 81 0.38 41.14 -9.07
N PRO A 82 -0.18 42.34 -9.34
CA PRO A 82 -1.44 42.46 -10.07
C PRO A 82 -1.45 41.67 -11.37
N ALA A 83 -2.48 40.85 -11.59
CA ALA A 83 -2.60 40.04 -12.80
C ALA A 83 -3.83 40.48 -13.61
N ASN A 84 -3.60 41.02 -14.82
CA ASN A 84 -4.65 41.28 -15.80
C ASN A 84 -5.05 39.97 -16.48
N LEU A 85 -6.33 39.60 -16.37
CA LEU A 85 -6.91 38.40 -16.96
C LEU A 85 -8.05 38.78 -17.89
N THR A 86 -8.14 38.08 -19.01
CA THR A 86 -9.22 38.22 -20.00
C THR A 86 -9.90 36.87 -20.17
N PHE A 87 -11.21 36.84 -20.03
CA PHE A 87 -12.03 35.65 -20.19
C PHE A 87 -13.17 35.90 -21.18
N TYR A 88 -13.45 34.90 -22.00
CA TYR A 88 -14.69 34.82 -22.77
C TYR A 88 -15.70 34.00 -21.96
N VAL A 89 -16.82 34.63 -21.61
CA VAL A 89 -17.86 34.05 -20.76
C VAL A 89 -19.11 33.80 -21.60
N ARG A 90 -19.65 32.57 -21.53
CA ARG A 90 -20.95 32.25 -22.14
C ARG A 90 -22.10 32.75 -21.27
N ASP A 91 -23.09 33.39 -21.87
CA ASP A 91 -24.33 33.69 -21.16
C ASP A 91 -25.18 32.43 -21.07
N THR A 92 -25.52 32.00 -19.84
CA THR A 92 -26.35 30.81 -19.57
C THR A 92 -27.83 31.16 -19.43
N LYS A 93 -28.20 32.44 -19.57
CA LYS A 93 -29.59 32.88 -19.60
C LYS A 93 -30.02 33.05 -21.05
N GLU A 94 -30.85 32.14 -21.54
CA GLU A 94 -31.59 32.34 -22.79
C GLU A 94 -32.42 33.62 -22.65
N LYS A 95 -32.02 34.69 -23.33
CA LYS A 95 -32.91 35.82 -23.58
C LYS A 95 -33.74 35.47 -24.81
N ALA A 96 -35.01 35.15 -24.59
CA ALA A 96 -35.99 35.16 -25.66
C ALA A 96 -36.33 36.63 -25.95
N ASP A 97 -35.87 37.16 -27.08
CA ASP A 97 -36.39 38.41 -27.64
C ASP A 97 -36.86 38.20 -29.08
N SER A 98 -38.11 38.61 -29.30
CA SER A 98 -38.86 38.54 -30.54
C SER A 98 -38.49 39.69 -31.48
N SER A 99 -37.33 39.67 -32.12
CA SER A 99 -37.11 40.37 -33.40
C SER A 99 -35.75 39.99 -33.99
N GLY A 100 -35.78 39.25 -35.09
CA GLY A 100 -34.60 38.85 -35.83
C GLY A 100 -33.85 40.05 -36.41
N SER A 101 -32.65 40.29 -35.88
CA SER A 101 -31.55 40.92 -36.61
C SER A 101 -30.24 40.42 -36.03
N LEU A 102 -29.40 39.84 -36.90
CA LEU A 102 -28.11 39.24 -36.59
C LEU A 102 -27.09 40.32 -36.23
N LEU A 103 -26.54 40.21 -35.01
CA LEU A 103 -25.13 40.39 -34.61
C LEU A 103 -25.10 40.71 -33.10
N ALA A 104 -25.09 39.68 -32.25
CA ALA A 104 -24.75 39.83 -30.84
C ALA A 104 -23.78 38.70 -30.47
N SER A 105 -22.57 39.06 -30.05
CA SER A 105 -21.48 38.13 -29.73
C SER A 105 -21.97 36.95 -28.88
N GLU A 106 -21.75 35.73 -29.37
CA GLU A 106 -22.09 34.46 -28.69
C GLU A 106 -21.44 34.35 -27.29
N PHE A 107 -20.42 35.18 -27.02
CA PHE A 107 -19.71 35.28 -25.75
C PHE A 107 -19.40 36.74 -25.41
N ARG A 108 -19.43 37.08 -24.12
CA ARG A 108 -18.93 38.37 -23.63
C ARG A 108 -17.45 38.24 -23.26
N SER A 109 -16.62 39.18 -23.71
CA SER A 109 -15.25 39.31 -23.22
C SER A 109 -15.26 40.14 -21.94
N VAL A 110 -14.70 39.58 -20.87
CA VAL A 110 -14.57 40.22 -19.57
C VAL A 110 -13.09 40.30 -19.25
N THR A 111 -12.57 41.52 -19.09
CA THR A 111 -11.19 41.75 -18.66
C THR A 111 -11.19 42.43 -17.30
N PHE A 112 -10.47 41.87 -16.34
CA PHE A 112 -10.36 42.41 -14.99
C PHE A 112 -8.97 42.15 -14.41
N THR A 113 -8.60 42.94 -13.40
CA THR A 113 -7.28 42.86 -12.75
C THR A 113 -7.44 42.31 -11.34
N LEU A 114 -6.72 41.23 -11.03
CA LEU A 114 -6.64 40.69 -9.67
C LEU A 114 -5.60 41.48 -8.87
N GLN A 115 -6.04 42.21 -7.85
CA GLN A 115 -5.17 42.99 -6.95
C GLN A 115 -5.35 42.61 -5.46
N SER A 116 -6.22 41.66 -5.18
CA SER A 116 -6.76 41.41 -3.85
C SER A 116 -5.81 40.56 -2.99
N LYS A 117 -5.73 40.85 -1.68
CA LYS A 117 -4.75 40.24 -0.75
C LYS A 117 -5.25 38.96 -0.07
N ASP A 118 -6.52 38.63 -0.21
CA ASP A 118 -7.18 37.49 0.41
C ASP A 118 -8.00 36.69 -0.60
N VAL A 119 -8.13 35.38 -0.34
CA VAL A 119 -8.78 34.42 -1.25
C VAL A 119 -10.28 34.72 -1.38
N LEU A 120 -10.94 35.17 -0.31
CA LEU A 120 -12.37 35.47 -0.29
C LEU A 120 -12.72 36.66 -1.19
N SER A 121 -11.98 37.78 -1.05
CA SER A 121 -12.17 38.95 -1.92
C SER A 121 -11.88 38.61 -3.39
N THR A 122 -10.81 37.86 -3.66
CA THR A 122 -10.45 37.42 -5.02
C THR A 122 -11.58 36.62 -5.68
N VAL A 123 -12.21 35.69 -4.96
CA VAL A 123 -13.33 34.90 -5.47
C VAL A 123 -14.57 35.77 -5.72
N LEU A 124 -14.88 36.69 -4.81
CA LEU A 124 -16.00 37.63 -4.97
C LEU A 124 -15.79 38.58 -6.15
N ASP A 125 -14.57 39.08 -6.34
CA ASP A 125 -14.21 39.99 -7.42
C ASP A 125 -14.36 39.27 -8.77
N VAL A 126 -13.89 38.02 -8.90
CA VAL A 126 -14.05 37.21 -10.11
C VAL A 126 -15.53 36.97 -10.44
N LEU A 127 -16.34 36.58 -9.46
CA LEU A 127 -17.77 36.30 -9.67
C LEU A 127 -18.54 37.56 -10.06
N ARG A 128 -18.26 38.70 -9.41
CA ARG A 128 -18.88 40.00 -9.75
C ARG A 128 -18.43 40.51 -11.11
N SER A 129 -17.15 40.43 -11.43
CA SER A 129 -16.63 40.83 -12.75
C SER A 129 -17.23 40.00 -13.87
N CYS A 130 -17.60 38.75 -13.59
CA CYS A 130 -18.29 37.89 -14.55
C CYS A 130 -19.83 37.97 -14.46
N SER A 131 -20.41 38.88 -13.68
CA SER A 131 -21.86 39.05 -13.49
C SER A 131 -22.60 37.76 -13.04
N LEU A 132 -21.96 36.93 -12.21
CA LEU A 132 -22.50 35.68 -11.67
C LEU A 132 -23.04 35.87 -10.25
N SER A 133 -24.11 35.14 -9.88
CA SER A 133 -24.71 35.24 -8.54
C SER A 133 -23.73 34.79 -7.46
N VAL A 134 -23.70 35.52 -6.35
CA VAL A 134 -22.89 35.23 -5.14
C VAL A 134 -23.75 34.68 -3.99
N GLU A 135 -25.03 34.40 -4.23
CA GLU A 135 -26.00 33.96 -3.21
C GLU A 135 -25.59 32.65 -2.53
N HIS A 136 -25.02 31.71 -3.28
CA HIS A 136 -24.55 30.41 -2.75
C HIS A 136 -23.35 30.51 -1.77
N MET A 137 -22.76 31.71 -1.58
CA MET A 137 -21.71 31.95 -0.59
C MET A 137 -22.19 32.73 0.64
N GLN A 138 -23.41 33.27 0.63
CA GLN A 138 -23.96 34.00 1.78
C GLN A 138 -24.23 33.07 2.98
N ASP A 139 -24.50 31.79 2.72
CA ASP A 139 -24.65 30.78 3.77
C ASP A 139 -23.33 30.48 4.49
N VAL A 140 -22.19 30.52 3.78
CA VAL A 140 -20.84 30.33 4.34
C VAL A 140 -20.42 31.51 5.24
N LEU A 141 -20.95 32.71 4.98
CA LEU A 141 -20.76 33.90 5.81
C LEU A 141 -21.69 33.93 7.03
N LYS A 142 -22.83 33.22 7.00
CA LYS A 142 -23.81 33.14 8.11
C LYS A 142 -23.51 32.03 9.13
N ASP A 143 -22.75 31.02 8.73
CA ASP A 143 -22.40 29.86 9.57
C ASP A 143 -21.43 30.19 10.73
N GLU A 144 -20.99 31.46 10.89
CA GLU A 144 -20.20 31.91 12.04
C GLU A 144 -21.03 32.21 13.31
N THR A 145 -22.36 32.20 13.24
CA THR A 145 -23.19 32.66 14.38
C THR A 145 -23.94 31.59 15.17
N GLU A 146 -24.20 30.40 14.64
CA GLU A 146 -24.98 29.39 15.38
C GLU A 146 -24.60 27.96 14.97
N LYS A 147 -23.83 27.27 15.83
CA LYS A 147 -24.15 25.91 16.35
C LYS A 147 -23.04 25.37 17.25
N SER A 148 -23.41 25.25 18.52
CA SER A 148 -22.88 24.29 19.48
C SER A 148 -23.39 22.89 19.15
N SER A 149 -22.63 21.89 19.61
CA SER A 149 -22.93 20.44 19.68
C SER A 149 -22.53 19.53 18.49
N THR A 150 -21.47 18.76 18.78
CA THR A 150 -21.30 17.33 18.48
C THR A 150 -21.36 16.85 17.02
N GLN A 151 -20.24 16.95 16.27
CA GLN A 151 -19.96 16.05 15.14
C GLN A 151 -18.48 15.62 15.08
N GLN A 152 -18.30 14.34 14.80
CA GLN A 152 -17.04 13.60 14.69
C GLN A 152 -16.13 14.11 13.55
N PRO A 153 -14.81 13.83 13.60
CA PRO A 153 -13.88 14.34 12.61
C PRO A 153 -13.92 13.54 11.30
N GLY A 154 -14.24 14.22 10.20
CA GLY A 154 -13.64 14.05 8.87
C GLY A 154 -13.73 12.67 8.21
N THR A 155 -14.89 12.34 7.64
CA THR A 155 -14.96 11.43 6.49
C THR A 155 -15.02 12.26 5.20
N ALA A 156 -14.05 12.05 4.31
CA ALA A 156 -14.09 12.54 2.94
C ALA A 156 -15.44 12.19 2.29
N PHE A 157 -16.04 13.15 1.57
CA PHE A 157 -17.27 12.94 0.80
C PHE A 157 -17.00 12.01 -0.39
N TYR A 158 -16.92 10.71 -0.14
CA TYR A 158 -17.18 9.70 -1.15
C TYR A 158 -18.65 9.31 -0.98
N ARG A 159 -19.56 9.99 -1.70
CA ARG A 159 -20.91 9.45 -1.88
C ARG A 159 -20.79 8.40 -2.99
N PRO A 160 -21.07 7.12 -2.72
CA PRO A 160 -21.15 6.12 -3.77
C PRO A 160 -22.20 6.57 -4.78
N ILE A 161 -21.86 6.58 -6.07
CA ILE A 161 -22.84 6.80 -7.13
C ILE A 161 -23.79 5.60 -7.09
N LYS A 162 -25.01 5.81 -6.59
CA LYS A 162 -26.07 4.82 -6.66
C LYS A 162 -26.91 5.13 -7.89
N TRP A 163 -26.89 4.21 -8.85
CA TRP A 163 -27.80 4.24 -9.98
C TRP A 163 -29.20 3.84 -9.49
N ASP A 164 -30.23 4.53 -9.97
CA ASP A 164 -31.60 4.13 -9.70
C ASP A 164 -31.86 2.74 -10.30
N LYS A 165 -32.65 1.89 -9.63
CA LYS A 165 -32.91 0.51 -10.06
C LYS A 165 -33.44 0.42 -11.49
N THR A 166 -34.17 1.46 -11.93
CA THR A 166 -34.68 1.57 -13.30
C THR A 166 -33.58 1.58 -14.37
N TYR A 167 -32.37 2.04 -14.06
CA TYR A 167 -31.21 2.01 -14.97
C TYR A 167 -30.81 0.59 -15.35
N TYR A 168 -30.74 -0.32 -14.37
CA TYR A 168 -30.37 -1.73 -14.60
C TYR A 168 -31.45 -2.45 -15.41
N THR A 169 -32.73 -2.18 -15.11
CA THR A 169 -33.86 -2.72 -15.87
C THR A 169 -33.88 -2.23 -17.33
N PHE A 170 -33.47 -0.99 -17.58
CA PHE A 170 -33.47 -0.38 -18.91
C PHE A 170 -32.25 -0.77 -19.75
N THR A 171 -31.08 -0.90 -19.13
CA THR A 171 -29.82 -1.21 -19.83
C THR A 171 -29.54 -2.70 -19.98
N GLY A 172 -30.24 -3.55 -19.22
CA GLY A 172 -29.98 -4.99 -19.16
C GLY A 172 -28.72 -5.37 -18.38
N PHE A 173 -27.99 -4.40 -17.81
CA PHE A 173 -26.92 -4.67 -16.86
C PHE A 173 -27.52 -5.13 -15.52
N ARG A 174 -26.87 -6.09 -14.87
CA ARG A 174 -27.30 -6.58 -13.55
C ARG A 174 -26.94 -5.56 -12.47
N ASP A 175 -27.85 -5.35 -11.53
CA ASP A 175 -27.67 -4.47 -10.38
C ASP A 175 -26.59 -5.07 -9.44
N PRO A 176 -25.41 -4.42 -9.26
CA PRO A 176 -24.33 -4.91 -8.41
C PRO A 176 -24.74 -5.08 -6.95
N GLU A 177 -25.63 -4.23 -6.45
CA GLU A 177 -26.15 -4.34 -5.08
C GLU A 177 -27.08 -5.57 -4.95
N GLN A 178 -27.86 -5.87 -6.00
CA GLN A 178 -28.72 -7.05 -6.06
C GLN A 178 -27.91 -8.34 -6.23
N GLU A 179 -26.80 -8.32 -6.99
CA GLU A 179 -25.86 -9.45 -7.07
C GLU A 179 -25.17 -9.70 -5.73
N LEU A 180 -24.74 -8.64 -5.03
CA LEU A 180 -24.14 -8.75 -3.70
C LEU A 180 -25.16 -9.26 -2.67
N GLU A 181 -26.42 -8.82 -2.74
CA GLU A 181 -27.49 -9.34 -1.88
C GLU A 181 -27.87 -10.78 -2.21
N GLN A 182 -27.90 -11.19 -3.49
CA GLN A 182 -28.17 -12.58 -3.89
C GLN A 182 -27.03 -13.52 -3.48
N ALA A 183 -25.78 -13.10 -3.69
CA ALA A 183 -24.60 -13.84 -3.23
C ALA A 183 -24.56 -13.99 -1.70
N ARG A 184 -25.07 -13.01 -0.95
CA ARG A 184 -25.22 -13.07 0.51
C ARG A 184 -26.43 -13.89 0.99
N ARG A 185 -27.53 -13.92 0.21
CA ARG A 185 -28.78 -14.62 0.59
C ARG A 185 -28.73 -16.12 0.33
N VAL A 186 -27.87 -16.57 -0.56
CA VAL A 186 -27.68 -17.99 -0.87
C VAL A 186 -26.19 -18.25 -0.86
N GLU A 187 -25.57 -18.37 0.32
CA GLU A 187 -24.28 -19.04 0.39
C GLU A 187 -24.54 -20.52 0.06
N PRO A 188 -24.17 -21.00 -1.15
CA PRO A 188 -24.42 -22.38 -1.51
C PRO A 188 -23.67 -23.29 -0.53
N THR A 189 -24.28 -24.42 -0.18
CA THR A 189 -23.55 -25.49 0.51
C THR A 189 -22.35 -25.88 -0.34
N LEU A 190 -21.25 -26.28 0.30
CA LEU A 190 -20.03 -26.64 -0.40
C LEU A 190 -20.30 -27.68 -1.50
N SER A 191 -21.09 -28.69 -1.19
CA SER A 191 -21.46 -29.76 -2.13
C SER A 191 -22.26 -29.27 -3.34
N LEU A 192 -23.21 -28.33 -3.15
CA LEU A 192 -23.93 -27.72 -4.27
C LEU A 192 -22.99 -26.86 -5.13
N TRP A 193 -22.11 -26.08 -4.49
CA TRP A 193 -21.18 -25.22 -5.20
C TRP A 193 -20.18 -26.03 -6.02
N LEU A 194 -19.59 -27.10 -5.45
CA LEU A 194 -18.69 -27.99 -6.16
C LEU A 194 -19.36 -28.61 -7.38
N ARG A 195 -20.56 -29.16 -7.22
CA ARG A 195 -21.31 -29.79 -8.32
C ARG A 195 -21.57 -28.82 -9.48
N ASN A 196 -21.82 -27.55 -9.18
CA ASN A 196 -22.09 -26.54 -10.20
C ASN A 196 -20.81 -26.07 -10.93
N ASN A 197 -19.64 -26.18 -10.30
CA ASN A 197 -18.38 -25.60 -10.80
C ASN A 197 -17.33 -26.63 -11.24
N GLU A 198 -17.48 -27.90 -10.86
CA GLU A 198 -16.51 -29.00 -11.13
C GLU A 198 -16.18 -29.12 -12.63
N SER A 199 -17.20 -29.12 -13.50
CA SER A 199 -17.03 -29.23 -14.95
C SER A 199 -16.23 -28.05 -15.52
N GLU A 200 -16.55 -26.83 -15.09
CA GLU A 200 -15.84 -25.63 -15.54
C GLU A 200 -14.40 -25.62 -15.04
N ALA A 201 -14.19 -25.96 -13.77
CA ALA A 201 -12.88 -26.04 -13.14
C ALA A 201 -11.99 -27.08 -13.82
N THR A 202 -12.51 -28.28 -14.07
CA THR A 202 -11.80 -29.36 -14.77
C THR A 202 -11.42 -28.95 -16.19
N LYS A 203 -12.34 -28.31 -16.93
CA LYS A 203 -12.05 -27.78 -18.27
C LYS A 203 -10.94 -26.73 -18.24
N LYS A 204 -10.99 -25.77 -17.31
CA LYS A 204 -9.96 -24.73 -17.12
C LYS A 204 -8.62 -25.33 -16.70
N GLN A 205 -8.63 -26.32 -15.81
CA GLN A 205 -7.45 -27.05 -15.34
C GLN A 205 -6.76 -27.76 -16.51
N ASN A 206 -7.49 -28.56 -17.29
CA ASN A 206 -6.97 -29.24 -18.47
C ASN A 206 -6.40 -28.25 -19.50
N ALA A 207 -7.11 -27.15 -19.76
CA ALA A 207 -6.65 -26.09 -20.65
C ALA A 207 -5.40 -25.34 -20.11
N SER A 208 -5.12 -25.42 -18.81
CA SER A 208 -3.97 -24.81 -18.17
C SER A 208 -2.71 -25.70 -18.15
N LEU A 209 -2.84 -27.01 -18.36
CA LEU A 209 -1.73 -27.97 -18.22
C LEU A 209 -0.49 -27.58 -19.03
N PRO A 210 -0.59 -27.22 -20.33
CA PRO A 210 0.60 -26.84 -21.11
C PRO A 210 1.28 -25.59 -20.54
N ARG A 211 0.50 -24.63 -20.00
CA ARG A 211 1.06 -23.43 -19.37
C ARG A 211 1.74 -23.75 -18.04
N ARG A 212 1.23 -24.71 -17.26
CA ARG A 212 1.84 -25.15 -16.00
C ARG A 212 3.17 -25.86 -16.25
N GLU A 213 3.23 -26.69 -17.27
CA GLU A 213 4.45 -27.35 -17.73
C GLU A 213 5.48 -26.33 -18.22
N GLU A 214 5.06 -25.38 -19.05
CA GLU A 214 5.92 -24.29 -19.52
C GLU A 214 6.43 -23.43 -18.36
N LEU A 215 5.59 -23.10 -17.38
CA LEU A 215 6.00 -22.37 -16.18
C LEU A 215 7.10 -23.11 -15.43
N LYS A 216 6.93 -24.42 -15.20
CA LYS A 216 7.91 -25.28 -14.53
C LYS A 216 9.21 -25.39 -15.35
N ARG A 217 9.11 -25.48 -16.68
CA ARG A 217 10.25 -25.54 -17.60
C ARG A 217 11.05 -24.23 -17.55
N LEU A 218 10.41 -23.08 -17.80
CA LEU A 218 11.02 -21.76 -17.76
C LEU A 218 11.65 -21.45 -16.41
N LYS A 219 10.97 -21.79 -15.30
CA LYS A 219 11.51 -21.57 -13.95
C LYS A 219 12.82 -22.32 -13.75
N ARG A 220 12.88 -23.61 -14.09
CA ARG A 220 14.10 -24.43 -13.98
C ARG A 220 15.21 -23.92 -14.88
N GLU A 221 14.90 -23.61 -16.14
CA GLU A 221 15.86 -23.11 -17.12
C GLU A 221 16.51 -21.80 -16.64
N LEU A 222 15.71 -20.85 -16.16
CA LEU A 222 16.22 -19.56 -15.68
C LEU A 222 17.03 -19.69 -14.40
N ILE A 223 16.58 -20.53 -13.44
CA ILE A 223 17.33 -20.81 -12.22
C ILE A 223 18.72 -21.34 -12.57
N GLN A 224 18.81 -22.32 -13.46
CA GLN A 224 20.07 -22.91 -13.88
C GLN A 224 20.94 -21.92 -14.67
N LYS A 225 20.36 -21.19 -15.62
CA LYS A 225 21.09 -20.24 -16.49
C LYS A 225 21.68 -19.06 -15.70
N LEU A 226 20.94 -18.58 -14.70
CA LEU A 226 21.29 -17.39 -13.93
C LEU A 226 21.98 -17.70 -12.58
N GLY A 227 22.05 -18.97 -12.17
CA GLY A 227 22.63 -19.36 -10.87
C GLY A 227 21.79 -18.86 -9.68
N LEU A 228 20.46 -18.92 -9.82
CA LEU A 228 19.54 -18.48 -8.76
C LEU A 228 19.28 -19.61 -7.76
N LEU A 229 18.91 -19.24 -6.53
CA LEU A 229 18.41 -20.21 -5.56
C LEU A 229 16.94 -20.56 -5.86
N ASP A 230 16.12 -19.54 -6.16
CA ASP A 230 14.70 -19.74 -6.44
C ASP A 230 14.11 -18.52 -7.18
N ILE A 231 12.93 -18.71 -7.77
CA ILE A 231 12.08 -17.64 -8.32
C ILE A 231 10.69 -17.75 -7.70
N ARG A 232 10.26 -16.67 -7.05
CA ARG A 232 9.02 -16.58 -6.28
C ARG A 232 8.13 -15.44 -6.78
N TRP A 233 6.91 -15.43 -6.29
CA TRP A 233 5.92 -14.40 -6.56
C TRP A 233 5.31 -13.98 -5.23
N GLN A 234 5.22 -12.67 -5.00
CA GLN A 234 4.61 -12.18 -3.78
C GLN A 234 3.11 -12.44 -3.71
N ARG A 235 2.43 -12.44 -4.86
CA ARG A 235 0.99 -12.67 -4.97
C ARG A 235 0.69 -13.94 -5.76
N LYS A 236 -0.47 -14.54 -5.50
CA LYS A 236 -0.98 -15.66 -6.30
C LYS A 236 -1.45 -15.13 -7.67
N TRP A 237 -0.51 -15.00 -8.59
CA TRP A 237 -0.79 -14.73 -10.00
C TRP A 237 -1.20 -16.01 -10.72
N GLY A 238 -2.14 -15.89 -11.66
CA GLY A 238 -2.48 -16.99 -12.57
C GLY A 238 -1.27 -17.43 -13.40
N VAL A 239 -1.25 -18.71 -13.77
CA VAL A 239 -0.11 -19.37 -14.45
C VAL A 239 0.37 -18.57 -15.68
N ALA A 240 -0.55 -18.04 -16.49
CA ALA A 240 -0.21 -17.28 -17.70
C ALA A 240 0.61 -16.02 -17.40
N HIS A 241 0.24 -15.29 -16.35
CA HIS A 241 0.95 -14.07 -15.95
C HIS A 241 2.35 -14.41 -15.42
N LYS A 242 2.49 -15.49 -14.65
CA LYS A 242 3.79 -16.00 -14.19
C LYS A 242 4.69 -16.38 -15.36
N CYS A 243 4.16 -17.07 -16.38
CA CYS A 243 4.93 -17.39 -17.59
C CYS A 243 5.43 -16.13 -18.29
N SER A 244 4.57 -15.12 -18.46
CA SER A 244 4.95 -13.85 -19.11
C SER A 244 6.10 -13.15 -18.36
N GLN A 245 6.09 -13.17 -17.03
CA GLN A 245 7.15 -12.59 -16.22
C GLN A 245 8.48 -13.35 -16.38
N LEU A 246 8.45 -14.69 -16.36
CA LEU A 246 9.64 -15.51 -16.62
C LEU A 246 10.18 -15.29 -18.03
N GLN A 247 9.32 -15.24 -19.05
CA GLN A 247 9.73 -14.93 -20.42
C GLN A 247 10.36 -13.55 -20.52
N SER A 248 9.83 -12.57 -19.78
CA SER A 248 10.42 -11.24 -19.73
C SER A 248 11.84 -11.27 -19.14
N LEU A 249 12.04 -11.99 -18.04
CA LEU A 249 13.38 -12.19 -17.45
C LEU A 249 14.31 -12.98 -18.39
N GLY A 250 13.77 -13.98 -19.09
CA GLY A 250 14.50 -14.73 -20.11
C GLY A 250 14.96 -13.87 -21.27
N ARG A 251 14.11 -12.97 -21.77
CA ARG A 251 14.49 -11.98 -22.80
C ARG A 251 15.61 -11.07 -22.32
N LEU A 252 15.54 -10.58 -21.08
CA LEU A 252 16.61 -9.78 -20.49
C LEU A 252 17.93 -10.56 -20.43
N SER A 253 17.88 -11.85 -20.07
CA SER A 253 19.06 -12.73 -20.04
C SER A 253 19.75 -12.91 -21.39
N THR A 254 19.01 -12.76 -22.48
CA THR A 254 19.57 -12.85 -23.84
C THR A 254 20.05 -11.48 -24.34
N GLN A 255 19.34 -10.39 -23.99
CA GLN A 255 19.67 -9.04 -24.42
C GLN A 255 20.84 -8.42 -23.66
N SER A 256 20.99 -8.73 -22.37
CA SER A 256 21.99 -8.11 -21.49
C SER A 256 22.58 -9.13 -20.52
N PRO A 257 23.38 -10.11 -21.01
CA PRO A 257 23.97 -11.14 -20.16
C PRO A 257 24.94 -10.55 -19.11
N GLU A 258 25.64 -9.47 -19.46
CA GLU A 258 26.61 -8.78 -18.60
C GLU A 258 25.98 -8.25 -17.30
N ALA A 259 24.80 -7.62 -17.41
CA ALA A 259 24.06 -7.11 -16.26
C ALA A 259 23.65 -8.19 -15.26
N LEU A 260 23.42 -9.42 -15.75
CA LEU A 260 22.94 -10.54 -14.97
C LEU A 260 24.05 -11.42 -14.40
N HIS A 261 25.31 -11.19 -14.82
CA HIS A 261 26.47 -11.90 -14.24
C HIS A 261 26.56 -11.69 -12.72
N ILE A 262 26.14 -10.52 -12.24
CA ILE A 262 26.11 -10.16 -10.80
C ILE A 262 25.19 -11.09 -9.99
N LEU A 263 24.18 -11.71 -10.62
CA LEU A 263 23.27 -12.64 -9.96
C LEU A 263 23.88 -14.02 -9.71
N ARG A 264 24.91 -14.42 -10.47
CA ARG A 264 25.46 -15.77 -10.47
C ARG A 264 26.29 -16.10 -9.22
N GLY A 265 26.52 -15.13 -8.34
CA GLY A 265 27.36 -15.28 -7.15
C GLY A 265 28.84 -15.33 -7.54
N ASN A 266 29.67 -14.52 -6.88
CA ASN A 266 31.10 -14.52 -7.15
C ASN A 266 31.74 -15.77 -6.54
N HIS A 267 32.03 -16.78 -7.36
CA HIS A 267 32.80 -17.95 -6.95
C HIS A 267 34.29 -17.66 -6.65
N GLU A 268 34.82 -16.48 -6.99
CA GLU A 268 36.29 -16.29 -7.11
C GLU A 268 36.97 -15.29 -6.17
N ASN A 269 36.27 -14.51 -5.33
CA ASN A 269 36.94 -13.46 -4.53
C ASN A 269 36.82 -13.64 -3.02
N ARG A 270 37.40 -14.72 -2.46
CA ARG A 270 37.61 -14.84 -1.00
C ARG A 270 39.02 -15.22 -0.55
N ILE A 271 40.00 -15.37 -1.45
CA ILE A 271 41.36 -15.81 -1.05
C ILE A 271 42.40 -14.67 -0.95
N HIS A 272 42.16 -13.46 -1.47
CA HIS A 272 43.23 -12.46 -1.59
C HIS A 272 43.17 -11.24 -0.65
N GLU A 273 42.29 -11.20 0.36
CA GLU A 273 42.25 -10.08 1.32
C GLU A 273 42.44 -10.52 2.78
N MET A 274 43.26 -11.56 2.99
CA MET A 274 43.80 -11.92 4.30
C MET A 274 45.33 -11.98 4.23
N THR A 275 45.97 -10.83 3.96
CA THR A 275 47.38 -10.65 4.32
C THR A 275 47.49 -9.42 5.21
N LEU A 276 47.53 -9.69 6.51
CA LEU A 276 48.26 -9.00 7.57
C LEU A 276 48.33 -7.46 7.49
N ASP A 277 47.54 -6.79 8.33
CA ASP A 277 48.10 -5.78 9.24
C ASP A 277 47.28 -5.70 10.54
N GLY A 278 47.82 -6.38 11.55
CA GLY A 278 47.73 -6.08 12.98
C GLY A 278 46.38 -5.78 13.63
N LEU A 279 45.60 -6.81 14.00
CA LEU A 279 44.69 -6.74 15.16
C LEU A 279 44.51 -8.13 15.82
N ASN A 280 45.06 -8.24 17.03
CA ASN A 280 44.89 -9.21 18.12
C ASN A 280 44.22 -10.59 17.88
N PHE A 281 44.99 -11.63 18.22
CA PHE A 281 44.71 -13.07 18.18
C PHE A 281 43.59 -13.59 19.13
N HIS A 282 42.73 -12.71 19.67
CA HIS A 282 41.57 -13.12 20.49
C HIS A 282 40.22 -13.01 19.76
N CYS A 283 40.19 -12.44 18.55
CA CYS A 283 38.99 -12.44 17.70
C CYS A 283 38.84 -13.71 16.85
N ALA A 284 39.91 -14.49 16.64
CA ALA A 284 39.89 -15.63 15.70
C ALA A 284 38.92 -16.77 16.09
N GLN A 285 38.60 -16.91 17.38
CA GLN A 285 37.60 -17.88 17.86
C GLN A 285 36.14 -17.40 17.78
N MET A 286 35.89 -16.10 17.58
CA MET A 286 34.52 -15.62 17.28
C MET A 286 34.21 -15.61 15.77
N PHE A 287 35.23 -15.61 14.91
CA PHE A 287 35.03 -15.63 13.44
C PHE A 287 34.71 -17.02 12.87
N THR A 288 34.95 -18.09 13.62
CA THR A 288 34.63 -19.47 13.20
C THR A 288 33.12 -19.79 13.25
N GLN A 289 32.28 -18.88 13.77
CA GLN A 289 30.82 -18.98 13.67
C GLN A 289 30.20 -18.14 12.53
N ILE A 290 30.97 -17.27 11.86
CA ILE A 290 30.50 -16.44 10.72
C ILE A 290 30.95 -17.06 9.39
N SER A 291 30.87 -18.38 9.28
CA SER A 291 31.15 -19.13 8.04
C SER A 291 29.96 -19.96 7.55
N PHE A 292 28.79 -19.83 8.18
CA PHE A 292 27.52 -20.32 7.67
C PHE A 292 26.78 -19.12 7.07
N PHE A 293 26.93 -18.88 5.76
CA PHE A 293 25.98 -18.21 4.87
C PHE A 293 26.74 -17.76 3.62
N SER A 294 26.80 -18.66 2.64
CA SER A 294 27.06 -18.30 1.25
C SER A 294 26.65 -19.49 0.39
N GLU A 295 25.37 -19.85 0.43
CA GLU A 295 24.78 -20.47 -0.76
C GLU A 295 24.81 -19.37 -1.83
N THR A 296 25.74 -19.48 -2.77
CA THR A 296 26.02 -18.46 -3.78
C THR A 296 24.90 -18.41 -4.81
N GLY A 297 23.82 -17.70 -4.49
CA GLY A 297 22.71 -17.46 -5.42
C GLY A 297 21.67 -16.50 -4.85
N HIS A 298 20.82 -15.96 -5.71
CA HIS A 298 19.74 -15.04 -5.31
C HIS A 298 18.38 -15.73 -5.42
N VAL A 299 17.47 -15.34 -4.54
CA VAL A 299 16.04 -15.53 -4.80
C VAL A 299 15.51 -14.29 -5.49
N ILE A 300 14.86 -14.47 -6.63
CA ILE A 300 14.11 -13.41 -7.30
C ILE A 300 12.65 -13.49 -6.89
N VAL A 301 12.04 -12.36 -6.54
CA VAL A 301 10.61 -12.25 -6.23
C VAL A 301 9.96 -11.24 -7.16
N PHE A 302 8.97 -11.67 -7.94
CA PHE A 302 8.14 -10.73 -8.70
C PHE A 302 7.13 -10.04 -7.79
N THR A 303 7.17 -8.69 -7.77
CA THR A 303 6.36 -7.83 -6.90
C THR A 303 5.85 -6.58 -7.63
N ASP A 304 5.18 -5.68 -6.94
CA ASP A 304 4.72 -4.40 -7.47
C ASP A 304 5.86 -3.38 -7.66
N GLN A 305 7.01 -3.56 -7.02
CA GLN A 305 8.15 -2.66 -7.11
C GLN A 305 9.49 -3.40 -7.31
N SER A 306 10.48 -2.72 -7.90
CA SER A 306 11.85 -3.23 -8.02
C SER A 306 12.72 -2.80 -6.85
N GLY A 307 13.62 -3.66 -6.38
CA GLY A 307 14.49 -3.39 -5.24
C GLY A 307 15.06 -4.64 -4.60
N MET A 308 15.39 -4.57 -3.32
CA MET A 308 15.66 -5.72 -2.46
C MET A 308 14.73 -5.67 -1.26
N ASN A 309 14.13 -6.80 -0.88
CA ASN A 309 13.26 -6.84 0.30
C ASN A 309 14.07 -6.99 1.59
N ALA A 310 13.38 -6.83 2.72
CA ALA A 310 13.90 -7.06 4.07
C ALA A 310 14.50 -8.46 4.33
N SER A 311 14.19 -9.44 3.48
CA SER A 311 14.68 -10.83 3.54
C SER A 311 15.93 -11.06 2.67
N GLY A 312 16.41 -10.03 1.96
CA GLY A 312 17.58 -10.12 1.08
C GLY A 312 17.29 -10.66 -0.32
N HIS A 313 16.01 -10.86 -0.66
CA HIS A 313 15.60 -11.29 -1.99
C HIS A 313 15.52 -10.12 -2.98
N VAL A 314 15.89 -10.37 -4.23
CA VAL A 314 15.85 -9.37 -5.30
C VAL A 314 14.42 -9.26 -5.81
N MET A 315 13.83 -8.08 -5.68
CA MET A 315 12.46 -7.79 -6.12
C MET A 315 12.47 -7.24 -7.54
N LEU A 316 11.67 -7.83 -8.43
CA LEU A 316 11.43 -7.31 -9.77
C LEU A 316 9.99 -6.83 -9.89
N GLY A 317 9.82 -5.53 -10.15
CA GLY A 317 8.53 -4.91 -10.37
C GLY A 317 7.89 -5.45 -11.65
N THR A 318 6.66 -5.94 -11.57
CA THR A 318 5.96 -6.57 -12.70
C THR A 318 5.57 -5.59 -13.81
N MET A 319 5.57 -4.29 -13.52
CA MET A 319 5.30 -3.22 -14.47
C MET A 319 6.57 -2.54 -14.99
N ASP A 320 7.74 -2.92 -14.48
CA ASP A 320 9.00 -2.28 -14.83
C ASP A 320 9.53 -2.79 -16.18
N VAL A 321 10.18 -1.89 -16.90
CA VAL A 321 10.89 -2.22 -18.14
C VAL A 321 12.27 -2.81 -17.84
N HIS A 322 12.81 -3.57 -18.80
CA HIS A 322 14.11 -4.23 -18.69
C HIS A 322 15.25 -3.32 -18.25
N HIS A 323 15.28 -2.07 -18.73
CA HIS A 323 16.29 -1.07 -18.33
C HIS A 323 16.29 -0.80 -16.82
N GLN A 324 15.11 -0.80 -16.19
CA GLN A 324 15.00 -0.57 -14.76
C GLN A 324 15.51 -1.78 -13.96
N TRP A 325 15.28 -2.99 -14.44
CA TRP A 325 15.86 -4.20 -13.85
C TRP A 325 17.38 -4.23 -14.01
N THR A 326 17.93 -3.82 -15.17
CA THR A 326 19.38 -3.70 -15.37
C THR A 326 20.02 -2.75 -14.36
N LYS A 327 19.44 -1.56 -14.17
CA LYS A 327 19.89 -0.61 -13.14
C LYS A 327 19.82 -1.16 -11.73
N LEU A 328 18.82 -1.99 -11.43
CA LEU A 328 18.73 -2.68 -10.15
C LEU A 328 19.91 -3.66 -9.98
N PHE A 329 20.22 -4.44 -11.01
CA PHE A 329 21.31 -5.41 -10.97
C PHE A 329 22.68 -4.74 -10.78
N GLU A 330 22.92 -3.61 -11.46
CA GLU A 330 24.12 -2.79 -11.26
C GLU A 330 24.26 -2.29 -9.81
N ARG A 331 23.14 -2.03 -9.12
CA ARG A 331 23.10 -1.56 -7.73
C ARG A 331 23.15 -2.70 -6.69
N LEU A 332 23.08 -3.97 -7.10
CA LEU A 332 23.05 -5.09 -6.16
C LEU A 332 24.23 -5.13 -5.17
N PRO A 333 25.49 -4.80 -5.54
CA PRO A 333 26.57 -4.75 -4.57
C PRO A 333 26.29 -3.80 -3.40
N SER A 334 25.71 -2.63 -3.66
CA SER A 334 25.30 -1.67 -2.63
C SER A 334 24.18 -2.24 -1.74
N TYR A 335 23.22 -2.94 -2.35
CA TYR A 335 22.16 -3.63 -1.60
C TYR A 335 22.70 -4.73 -0.68
N ARG A 336 23.70 -5.50 -1.11
CA ARG A 336 24.36 -6.51 -0.25
C ARG A 336 25.00 -5.87 0.96
N SER A 337 25.77 -4.79 0.74
CA SER A 337 26.42 -4.06 1.84
C SER A 337 25.39 -3.51 2.82
N LEU A 338 24.27 -2.98 2.33
CA LEU A 338 23.17 -2.51 3.16
C LEU A 338 22.46 -3.65 3.91
N PHE A 339 22.28 -4.81 3.27
CA PHE A 339 21.68 -5.98 3.88
C PHE A 339 22.54 -6.49 5.05
N GLN A 340 23.85 -6.61 4.82
CA GLN A 340 24.82 -6.98 5.85
C GLN A 340 24.82 -5.98 7.02
N GLN A 341 24.78 -4.66 6.73
CA GLN A 341 24.64 -3.64 7.76
C GLN A 341 23.32 -3.75 8.54
N SER A 342 22.23 -4.12 7.86
CA SER A 342 20.92 -4.34 8.50
C SER A 342 20.96 -5.53 9.45
N ASP A 343 21.60 -6.63 9.06
CA ASP A 343 21.76 -7.80 9.92
C ASP A 343 22.65 -7.52 11.13
N TRP A 344 23.75 -6.76 10.96
CA TRP A 344 24.54 -6.29 12.10
C TRP A 344 23.73 -5.40 13.05
N LEU A 345 22.84 -4.56 12.53
CA LEU A 345 21.94 -3.77 13.38
C LEU A 345 20.94 -4.64 14.14
N LYS A 346 20.35 -5.65 13.49
CA LYS A 346 19.46 -6.63 14.16
C LYS A 346 20.20 -7.32 15.31
N GLU A 347 21.42 -7.78 15.07
CA GLU A 347 22.26 -8.40 16.10
C GLU A 347 22.57 -7.44 17.24
N ARG A 348 22.98 -6.21 16.96
CA ARG A 348 23.24 -5.20 18.00
C ARG A 348 22.00 -4.91 18.86
N ILE A 349 20.83 -4.80 18.22
CA ILE A 349 19.55 -4.62 18.94
C ILE A 349 19.25 -5.87 19.78
N SER A 350 19.46 -7.07 19.24
CA SER A 350 19.26 -8.34 19.94
C SER A 350 20.05 -8.38 21.26
N HIS A 351 21.33 -8.03 21.21
CA HIS A 351 22.20 -8.00 22.38
C HIS A 351 21.73 -6.98 23.44
N LEU A 352 21.28 -5.80 23.01
CA LEU A 352 20.75 -4.76 23.91
C LEU A 352 19.43 -5.17 24.59
N LEU A 353 18.65 -6.05 23.95
CA LEU A 353 17.35 -6.51 24.43
C LEU A 353 17.37 -7.94 25.00
N GLY A 354 18.53 -8.40 25.47
CA GLY A 354 18.64 -9.67 26.19
C GLY A 354 18.54 -10.92 25.29
N GLY A 355 19.01 -10.82 24.05
CA GLY A 355 19.12 -11.93 23.10
C GLY A 355 17.83 -12.20 22.31
N ILE A 356 16.93 -11.22 22.20
CA ILE A 356 15.69 -11.35 21.42
C ILE A 356 16.00 -11.31 19.92
N GLN A 357 15.37 -12.15 19.10
CA GLN A 357 15.61 -12.15 17.67
C GLN A 357 14.76 -11.07 16.98
N VAL A 358 15.41 -10.16 16.26
CA VAL A 358 14.70 -9.14 15.46
C VAL A 358 14.36 -9.72 14.10
N ILE A 359 13.07 -9.95 13.86
CA ILE A 359 12.53 -10.54 12.63
C ILE A 359 11.77 -9.49 11.81
N HIS A 360 11.72 -9.72 10.51
CA HIS A 360 10.76 -9.05 9.63
C HIS A 360 9.60 -10.01 9.35
N ILE A 361 8.38 -9.51 9.43
CA ILE A 361 7.17 -10.29 9.15
C ILE A 361 6.59 -9.76 7.85
N GLU A 362 6.60 -10.61 6.83
CA GLU A 362 5.97 -10.30 5.54
C GLU A 362 4.44 -10.26 5.73
N ARG A 363 3.86 -9.06 5.62
CA ARG A 363 2.41 -8.83 5.72
C ARG A 363 1.74 -8.98 4.36
N MET A 364 0.41 -9.17 4.38
CA MET A 364 -0.45 -8.99 3.21
C MET A 364 -0.37 -7.53 2.75
N GLY A 365 0.49 -7.24 1.76
CA GLY A 365 0.78 -5.89 1.30
C GLY A 365 2.00 -5.82 0.38
N PRO A 366 2.46 -4.63 -0.01
CA PRO A 366 3.71 -4.44 -0.75
C PRO A 366 4.89 -4.99 0.06
N ALA A 367 5.89 -5.55 -0.63
CA ALA A 367 7.07 -6.08 0.06
C ALA A 367 7.90 -4.93 0.61
N LEU A 368 8.31 -5.01 1.88
CA LEU A 368 9.05 -3.95 2.56
C LEU A 368 10.44 -3.79 1.92
N PRO A 369 10.79 -2.61 1.39
CA PRO A 369 12.13 -2.33 0.89
C PRO A 369 13.19 -2.42 1.99
N LEU A 370 14.37 -2.90 1.63
CA LEU A 370 15.49 -3.04 2.56
C LEU A 370 15.92 -1.70 3.18
N GLU A 371 15.86 -0.61 2.42
CA GLU A 371 16.21 0.74 2.88
C GLU A 371 15.31 1.20 4.02
N GLU A 372 14.01 0.88 3.94
CA GLU A 372 13.03 1.22 4.97
C GLU A 372 13.25 0.40 6.24
N LEU A 373 13.55 -0.91 6.09
CA LEU A 373 13.95 -1.76 7.21
C LEU A 373 15.19 -1.19 7.90
N TYR A 374 16.24 -0.88 7.14
CA TYR A 374 17.48 -0.33 7.68
C TYR A 374 17.25 0.99 8.41
N SER A 375 16.49 1.90 7.82
CA SER A 375 16.13 3.18 8.45
C SER A 375 15.41 2.99 9.79
N THR A 376 14.48 2.05 9.83
CA THR A 376 13.71 1.69 11.03
C THR A 376 14.60 1.10 12.12
N LEU A 377 15.43 0.12 11.77
CA LEU A 377 16.40 -0.50 12.68
C LEU A 377 17.40 0.53 13.23
N ASN A 378 17.97 1.37 12.36
CA ASN A 378 18.96 2.36 12.74
C ASN A 378 18.37 3.42 13.69
N THR A 379 17.15 3.88 13.41
CA THR A 379 16.43 4.84 14.26
C THR A 379 16.18 4.24 15.64
N PHE A 380 15.68 3.00 15.69
CA PHE A 380 15.43 2.31 16.94
C PHE A 380 16.73 2.06 17.74
N HIS A 381 17.77 1.54 17.09
CA HIS A 381 19.08 1.31 17.72
C HIS A 381 19.68 2.59 18.32
N LYS A 382 19.66 3.73 17.59
CA LYS A 382 20.18 5.01 18.10
C LYS A 382 19.47 5.49 19.36
N ARG A 383 18.17 5.23 19.48
CA ARG A 383 17.38 5.56 20.68
C ARG A 383 17.66 4.61 21.84
N LEU A 384 17.86 3.33 21.53
CA LEU A 384 18.05 2.27 22.52
C LEU A 384 19.45 2.29 23.13
N PHE A 385 20.47 2.49 22.29
CA PHE A 385 21.89 2.43 22.67
C PHE A 385 22.27 3.27 23.91
N PRO A 386 21.84 4.54 24.08
CA PRO A 386 22.22 5.34 25.26
C PRO A 386 21.56 4.88 26.56
N GLN A 387 20.48 4.09 26.52
CA GLN A 387 19.57 3.94 27.65
C GLN A 387 19.88 2.78 28.63
N ARG A 388 21.00 2.06 28.46
CA ARG A 388 21.48 0.96 29.33
C ARG A 388 20.34 0.21 30.08
N LEU A 389 19.49 -0.47 29.33
CA LEU A 389 18.38 -1.23 29.91
C LEU A 389 18.91 -2.31 30.87
N SER A 390 18.23 -2.51 32.01
CA SER A 390 18.57 -3.55 32.98
C SER A 390 17.93 -4.89 32.60
N LEU A 391 18.33 -5.40 31.43
CA LEU A 391 17.97 -6.72 30.92
C LEU A 391 19.16 -7.67 31.04
N HIS A 392 18.92 -8.90 31.50
CA HIS A 392 19.94 -9.93 31.48
C HIS A 392 20.22 -10.34 30.02
N PRO A 393 21.48 -10.58 29.60
CA PRO A 393 21.82 -10.85 28.19
C PRO A 393 21.10 -12.02 27.53
N ARG A 394 20.51 -12.92 28.33
CA ARG A 394 19.75 -14.09 27.87
C ARG A 394 18.27 -14.10 28.32
N SER A 395 17.76 -13.04 28.94
CA SER A 395 16.38 -13.05 29.46
C SER A 395 15.32 -13.22 28.38
N MET A 396 15.61 -12.78 27.16
CA MET A 396 14.70 -12.81 26.01
C MET A 396 15.12 -13.82 24.93
N GLN A 397 16.08 -14.70 25.24
CA GLN A 397 16.53 -15.73 24.29
C GLN A 397 15.37 -16.67 23.90
N GLY A 398 15.29 -16.98 22.61
CA GLY A 398 14.23 -17.81 22.02
C GLY A 398 12.91 -17.07 21.78
N LEU A 399 12.86 -15.75 22.02
CA LEU A 399 11.73 -14.89 21.68
C LEU A 399 12.05 -14.06 20.43
N THR A 400 11.01 -13.64 19.72
CA THR A 400 11.13 -12.86 18.49
C THR A 400 10.41 -11.51 18.62
N MET A 401 10.89 -10.50 17.89
CA MET A 401 10.25 -9.20 17.79
C MET A 401 10.29 -8.63 16.38
N SER A 402 9.28 -7.84 16.03
CA SER A 402 9.25 -6.98 14.85
C SER A 402 9.18 -5.52 15.25
N LEU A 403 9.69 -4.64 14.37
CA LEU A 403 9.56 -3.19 14.50
C LEU A 403 8.48 -2.68 13.56
N GLU A 404 7.60 -1.81 14.06
CA GLU A 404 6.53 -1.16 13.27
C GLU A 404 6.53 0.35 13.50
N ASN A 405 6.24 1.13 12.45
CA ASN A 405 6.17 2.59 12.52
C ASN A 405 4.75 3.11 12.84
N ASP A 406 3.71 2.29 12.62
CA ASP A 406 2.31 2.74 12.65
C ASP A 406 1.65 2.71 14.04
N ARG A 407 2.34 2.16 15.05
CA ARG A 407 1.79 1.95 16.39
C ARG A 407 2.40 2.91 17.40
N SER A 408 1.66 3.21 18.47
CA SER A 408 2.14 4.04 19.58
C SER A 408 2.64 3.22 20.77
N THR A 409 2.15 1.99 20.95
CA THR A 409 2.44 1.15 22.12
C THR A 409 2.92 -0.25 21.72
N PRO A 410 3.85 -0.84 22.49
CA PRO A 410 4.30 -2.20 22.25
C PRO A 410 3.19 -3.20 22.59
N CYS A 411 3.09 -4.27 21.81
CA CYS A 411 2.11 -5.33 22.07
C CYS A 411 2.66 -6.73 21.77
N LEU A 412 2.02 -7.75 22.33
CA LEU A 412 2.36 -9.15 22.11
C LEU A 412 1.35 -9.73 21.13
N HIS A 413 1.83 -10.16 19.96
CA HIS A 413 0.99 -10.77 18.95
C HIS A 413 0.43 -12.12 19.41
N GLU A 414 -0.67 -12.58 18.81
CA GLU A 414 -1.27 -13.90 19.11
C GLU A 414 -0.28 -15.05 18.83
N MET A 415 0.58 -14.87 17.82
CA MET A 415 1.65 -15.81 17.47
C MET A 415 2.88 -15.76 18.41
N GLY A 416 2.87 -14.92 19.43
CA GLY A 416 3.90 -14.90 20.47
C GLY A 416 5.14 -14.05 20.17
N HIS A 417 5.22 -13.39 19.02
CA HIS A 417 6.26 -12.38 18.76
C HIS A 417 5.83 -11.01 19.29
N PHE A 418 6.80 -10.20 19.68
CA PHE A 418 6.57 -8.82 20.11
C PHE A 418 6.48 -7.88 18.91
N ILE A 419 5.55 -6.94 18.94
CA ILE A 419 5.46 -5.85 17.97
C ILE A 419 5.83 -4.58 18.70
N ILE A 420 6.98 -4.01 18.35
CA ILE A 420 7.57 -2.87 19.06
C ILE A 420 7.54 -1.63 18.17
N PRO A 421 6.89 -0.54 18.59
CA PRO A 421 6.97 0.73 17.88
C PRO A 421 8.40 1.27 17.85
N THR A 422 8.84 1.75 16.69
CA THR A 422 10.14 2.43 16.54
C THR A 422 10.30 3.60 17.52
N MET A 423 9.17 4.24 17.86
CA MET A 423 9.14 5.43 18.71
C MET A 423 8.78 5.16 20.19
N CYS A 424 8.72 3.90 20.64
CA CYS A 424 8.29 3.56 22.00
C CYS A 424 9.22 4.09 23.11
N ASP A 425 8.66 4.36 24.28
CA ASP A 425 9.44 4.62 25.48
C ASP A 425 10.22 3.36 25.90
N THR A 426 11.50 3.54 26.21
CA THR A 426 12.48 2.49 26.49
C THR A 426 12.29 1.85 27.86
N LEU A 427 11.87 2.61 28.88
CA LEU A 427 11.58 2.07 30.20
C LEU A 427 10.27 1.27 30.18
N GLN A 428 9.25 1.79 29.51
CA GLN A 428 8.01 1.07 29.23
C GLN A 428 8.30 -0.23 28.45
N LEU A 429 9.17 -0.16 27.44
CA LEU A 429 9.60 -1.33 26.67
C LEU A 429 10.23 -2.39 27.55
N GLN A 430 11.16 -2.02 28.43
CA GLN A 430 11.82 -2.96 29.33
C GLN A 430 10.81 -3.72 30.21
N ASN A 431 9.93 -2.98 30.90
CA ASN A 431 8.91 -3.56 31.79
C ASN A 431 7.94 -4.46 31.01
N PHE A 432 7.57 -4.04 29.81
CA PHE A 432 6.69 -4.82 28.94
C PHE A 432 7.33 -6.14 28.50
N LEU A 433 8.57 -6.13 28.02
CA LEU A 433 9.30 -7.33 27.60
C LEU A 433 9.43 -8.32 28.76
N GLN A 434 9.82 -7.86 29.95
CA GLN A 434 9.99 -8.71 31.14
C GLN A 434 8.66 -9.35 31.59
N SER A 435 7.58 -8.56 31.66
CA SER A 435 6.28 -9.05 32.13
C SER A 435 5.62 -10.03 31.16
N GLN A 436 5.81 -9.84 29.85
CA GLN A 436 5.14 -10.64 28.81
C GLN A 436 5.99 -11.81 28.28
N ALA A 437 7.27 -11.95 28.68
CA ALA A 437 8.17 -12.97 28.16
C ALA A 437 7.64 -14.41 28.30
N GLN A 438 7.02 -14.75 29.44
CA GLN A 438 6.50 -16.12 29.66
C GLN A 438 5.29 -16.42 28.76
N GLU A 439 4.39 -15.45 28.60
CA GLU A 439 3.23 -15.58 27.73
C GLU A 439 3.66 -15.66 26.25
N ALA A 440 4.67 -14.88 25.85
CA ALA A 440 5.27 -14.95 24.53
C ALA A 440 5.80 -16.37 24.22
N ARG A 441 6.56 -16.98 25.13
CA ARG A 441 7.05 -18.36 24.98
C ARG A 441 5.91 -19.38 24.87
N ARG A 442 4.85 -19.19 25.65
CA ARG A 442 3.67 -20.08 25.62
C ARG A 442 2.97 -20.00 24.26
N ARG A 443 2.78 -18.78 23.73
CA ARG A 443 2.16 -18.55 22.42
C ARG A 443 2.99 -19.11 21.27
N MET A 444 4.32 -18.92 21.30
CA MET A 444 5.22 -19.50 20.29
C MET A 444 5.15 -21.03 20.28
N ARG A 445 5.24 -21.70 21.45
CA ARG A 445 5.09 -23.17 21.50
C ARG A 445 3.72 -23.65 20.99
N ARG A 446 2.66 -22.91 21.28
CA ARG A 446 1.31 -23.23 20.77
C ARG A 446 1.25 -23.06 19.25
N LYS A 447 1.85 -22.00 18.71
CA LYS A 447 1.98 -21.78 17.27
C LYS A 447 2.69 -22.96 16.61
N ASP A 448 3.88 -23.33 17.09
CA ASP A 448 4.68 -24.41 16.50
C ASP A 448 3.90 -25.73 16.48
N LYS A 449 3.16 -26.02 17.56
CA LYS A 449 2.26 -27.19 17.63
C LYS A 449 1.13 -27.14 16.59
N LEU A 450 0.50 -25.97 16.41
CA LEU A 450 -0.56 -25.80 15.42
C LEU A 450 -0.02 -25.88 13.99
N GLU A 451 1.18 -25.38 13.71
CA GLU A 451 1.79 -25.49 12.39
C GLU A 451 2.12 -26.95 12.05
N ALA A 452 2.65 -27.72 13.00
CA ALA A 452 2.87 -29.16 12.81
C ALA A 452 1.56 -29.93 12.59
N GLU A 453 0.52 -29.66 13.41
CA GLU A 453 -0.80 -30.26 13.26
C GLU A 453 -1.47 -29.89 11.92
N GLU A 454 -1.27 -28.65 11.45
CA GLU A 454 -1.73 -28.20 10.15
C GLU A 454 -1.05 -28.96 8.99
N GLU A 455 0.26 -29.17 9.07
CA GLU A 455 0.99 -29.93 8.04
C GLU A 455 0.51 -31.39 7.96
N ASP A 456 0.33 -32.03 9.13
CA ASP A 456 -0.17 -33.40 9.23
C ASP A 456 -1.60 -33.54 8.67
N ILE A 457 -2.50 -32.61 9.01
CA ILE A 457 -3.89 -32.68 8.54
C ILE A 457 -4.02 -32.32 7.05
N ILE A 458 -3.17 -31.42 6.53
CA ILE A 458 -3.13 -31.14 5.09
C ILE A 458 -2.68 -32.38 4.32
N SER A 459 -1.64 -33.07 4.79
CA SER A 459 -1.16 -34.32 4.20
C SER A 459 -2.25 -35.40 4.21
N SER A 460 -2.94 -35.55 5.34
CA SER A 460 -4.06 -36.50 5.48
C SER A 460 -5.22 -36.16 4.54
N CYS A 461 -5.61 -34.89 4.48
CA CYS A 461 -6.69 -34.39 3.63
C CYS A 461 -6.39 -34.58 2.13
N LEU A 462 -5.14 -34.35 1.71
CA LEU A 462 -4.67 -34.60 0.34
C LEU A 462 -4.85 -36.07 -0.06
N GLN A 463 -4.51 -37.00 0.83
CA GLN A 463 -4.60 -38.44 0.58
C GLN A 463 -6.07 -38.90 0.58
N ASP A 464 -6.83 -38.56 1.63
CA ASP A 464 -8.20 -39.03 1.85
C ASP A 464 -9.16 -38.57 0.75
N LEU A 465 -9.00 -37.33 0.27
CA LEU A 465 -9.84 -36.76 -0.79
C LEU A 465 -9.21 -36.90 -2.18
N SER A 466 -8.03 -37.52 -2.30
CA SER A 466 -7.29 -37.67 -3.56
C SER A 466 -7.14 -36.35 -4.32
N LEU A 467 -6.81 -35.28 -3.59
CA LEU A 467 -6.60 -33.94 -4.15
C LEU A 467 -5.26 -33.87 -4.88
N HIS A 468 -5.17 -33.05 -5.92
CA HIS A 468 -3.89 -32.81 -6.58
C HIS A 468 -3.02 -31.82 -5.78
N SER A 469 -3.64 -30.81 -5.17
CA SER A 469 -2.95 -29.92 -4.23
C SER A 469 -3.93 -29.24 -3.29
N LEU A 470 -3.49 -28.97 -2.07
CA LEU A 470 -4.21 -28.19 -1.07
C LEU A 470 -3.26 -27.12 -0.56
N SER A 471 -3.69 -25.87 -0.64
CA SER A 471 -2.93 -24.73 -0.14
C SER A 471 -3.89 -23.70 0.44
N LYS A 472 -3.37 -22.74 1.21
CA LYS A 472 -4.16 -21.69 1.82
C LYS A 472 -3.65 -20.30 1.48
N GLU A 473 -4.54 -19.34 1.57
CA GLU A 473 -4.16 -17.94 1.58
C GLU A 473 -3.40 -17.58 2.88
N PRO A 474 -2.37 -16.71 2.84
CA PRO A 474 -1.62 -16.35 4.05
C PRO A 474 -2.47 -15.71 5.16
N SER A 475 -3.63 -15.16 4.82
CA SER A 475 -4.60 -14.60 5.76
C SER A 475 -5.38 -15.66 6.55
N VAL A 476 -5.37 -16.93 6.11
CA VAL A 476 -6.03 -18.05 6.80
C VAL A 476 -5.08 -18.66 7.83
N LEU A 477 -5.47 -18.57 9.11
CA LEU A 477 -4.66 -19.05 10.22
C LEU A 477 -4.71 -20.58 10.35
N SER A 478 -3.70 -21.19 10.98
CA SER A 478 -3.67 -22.64 11.27
C SER A 478 -4.89 -23.08 12.09
N SER A 479 -5.33 -22.24 13.02
CA SER A 479 -6.54 -22.45 13.82
C SER A 479 -7.83 -22.50 12.99
N GLN A 480 -7.84 -21.94 11.78
CA GLN A 480 -8.95 -22.00 10.83
C GLN A 480 -8.77 -23.13 9.81
N MET A 481 -7.54 -23.34 9.34
CA MET A 481 -7.20 -24.36 8.35
C MET A 481 -7.41 -25.77 8.88
N ILE A 482 -7.02 -26.05 10.13
CA ILE A 482 -7.13 -27.39 10.72
C ILE A 482 -8.60 -27.85 10.80
N PRO A 483 -9.54 -27.09 11.40
CA PRO A 483 -10.96 -27.46 11.37
C PRO A 483 -11.54 -27.53 9.96
N CYS A 484 -11.12 -26.63 9.05
CA CYS A 484 -11.55 -26.67 7.65
C CYS A 484 -11.20 -28.01 7.00
N CYS A 485 -9.95 -28.48 7.14
CA CYS A 485 -9.51 -29.76 6.58
C CYS A 485 -10.28 -30.94 7.18
N ARG A 486 -10.53 -30.95 8.50
CA ARG A 486 -11.34 -31.99 9.14
C ARG A 486 -12.75 -32.06 8.56
N ARG A 487 -13.42 -30.91 8.44
CA ARG A 487 -14.76 -30.85 7.84
C ARG A 487 -14.77 -31.29 6.38
N LEU A 488 -13.72 -30.97 5.61
CA LEU A 488 -13.60 -31.42 4.21
C LEU A 488 -13.52 -32.94 4.12
N MET A 489 -12.72 -33.55 5.02
CA MET A 489 -12.59 -35.00 5.12
C MET A 489 -13.85 -35.70 5.64
N GLU A 490 -14.71 -35.00 6.39
CA GLU A 490 -16.02 -35.50 6.84
C GLU A 490 -17.06 -35.47 5.70
N GLU A 491 -17.08 -34.42 4.88
CA GLU A 491 -18.02 -34.28 3.76
C GLU A 491 -17.80 -35.34 2.66
N ARG A 492 -16.55 -35.75 2.42
CA ARG A 492 -16.16 -36.81 1.45
C ARG A 492 -16.82 -36.69 0.07
N SER A 493 -16.91 -35.46 -0.44
CA SER A 493 -17.52 -35.21 -1.74
C SER A 493 -16.68 -35.85 -2.87
N PRO A 494 -17.25 -36.76 -3.69
CA PRO A 494 -16.52 -37.40 -4.79
C PRO A 494 -16.08 -36.42 -5.88
N GLN A 495 -16.75 -35.26 -5.97
CA GLN A 495 -16.41 -34.19 -6.92
C GLN A 495 -15.07 -33.52 -6.61
N MET A 496 -14.43 -33.82 -5.47
CA MET A 496 -13.15 -33.23 -5.09
C MET A 496 -11.93 -33.93 -5.72
N GLN A 497 -12.09 -35.13 -6.26
CA GLN A 497 -10.98 -35.94 -6.73
C GLN A 497 -10.18 -35.25 -7.85
N GLY A 498 -8.86 -35.16 -7.69
CA GLY A 498 -7.96 -34.57 -8.68
C GLY A 498 -7.99 -33.04 -8.77
N LEU A 499 -8.75 -32.36 -7.91
CA LEU A 499 -8.84 -30.91 -7.90
C LEU A 499 -7.65 -30.25 -7.18
N HIS A 500 -7.38 -29.00 -7.57
CA HIS A 500 -6.51 -28.09 -6.83
C HIS A 500 -7.36 -27.19 -5.94
N LEU A 501 -7.31 -27.40 -4.62
CA LEU A 501 -8.03 -26.58 -3.65
C LEU A 501 -7.14 -25.49 -3.07
N TYR A 502 -7.72 -24.29 -2.95
CA TYR A 502 -7.13 -23.13 -2.33
C TYR A 502 -8.08 -22.57 -1.26
N ILE A 503 -7.70 -22.69 0.00
CA ILE A 503 -8.52 -22.19 1.10
C ILE A 503 -8.34 -20.67 1.23
N SER A 504 -9.43 -19.92 1.11
CA SER A 504 -9.49 -18.46 1.14
C SER A 504 -10.65 -17.99 2.04
N HIS A 505 -11.20 -16.80 1.78
CA HIS A 505 -12.39 -16.24 2.44
C HIS A 505 -13.61 -16.14 1.51
N PHE A 506 -13.54 -16.70 0.29
CA PHE A 506 -14.60 -16.60 -0.69
C PHE A 506 -14.56 -17.75 -1.70
N TYR A 507 -15.72 -18.06 -2.28
CA TYR A 507 -15.82 -19.02 -3.38
C TYR A 507 -15.38 -18.40 -4.71
N SER A 508 -14.52 -19.10 -5.46
CA SER A 508 -14.15 -18.68 -6.82
C SER A 508 -13.53 -19.84 -7.63
N VAL A 509 -13.72 -19.82 -8.95
CA VAL A 509 -13.01 -20.71 -9.89
C VAL A 509 -11.96 -19.90 -10.63
N MET A 510 -10.68 -20.15 -10.34
CA MET A 510 -9.58 -19.41 -10.99
C MET A 510 -9.44 -19.78 -12.47
N GLN A 511 -8.80 -18.90 -13.26
CA GLN A 511 -8.63 -19.10 -14.71
C GLN A 511 -7.80 -20.34 -15.06
N ASP A 512 -6.97 -20.81 -14.13
CA ASP A 512 -6.15 -22.01 -14.23
C ASP A 512 -6.82 -23.26 -13.64
N GLY A 513 -8.10 -23.16 -13.24
CA GLY A 513 -8.91 -24.28 -12.75
C GLY A 513 -8.76 -24.60 -11.27
N ASP A 514 -7.93 -23.87 -10.52
CA ASP A 514 -7.88 -23.98 -9.06
C ASP A 514 -9.23 -23.48 -8.46
N LEU A 515 -9.76 -24.23 -7.48
CA LEU A 515 -10.96 -23.83 -6.74
C LEU A 515 -10.58 -23.12 -5.44
N CYS A 516 -11.08 -21.90 -5.29
CA CYS A 516 -11.04 -21.16 -4.04
C CYS A 516 -12.29 -21.46 -3.22
N ILE A 517 -12.12 -21.89 -1.97
CA ILE A 517 -13.22 -22.13 -1.04
C ILE A 517 -12.96 -21.39 0.29
N PRO A 518 -13.99 -20.78 0.91
CA PRO A 518 -13.84 -20.10 2.19
C PRO A 518 -13.54 -21.10 3.31
N TRP A 519 -12.62 -20.82 4.22
CA TRP A 519 -12.28 -21.73 5.34
C TRP A 519 -13.48 -22.06 6.26
N ASP A 520 -14.49 -21.18 6.29
CA ASP A 520 -15.73 -21.24 7.04
C ASP A 520 -16.95 -21.61 6.18
N TRP A 521 -16.74 -22.30 5.06
CA TRP A 521 -17.79 -22.81 4.17
C TRP A 521 -18.94 -23.52 4.92
N LYS A 522 -20.17 -23.41 4.41
CA LYS A 522 -21.36 -24.07 4.96
C LYS A 522 -21.56 -25.47 4.38
N GLY A 523 -21.82 -26.44 5.25
CA GLY A 523 -22.18 -27.82 4.89
C GLY A 523 -23.58 -27.92 4.30
#